data_AF-A0A5B7UPW6-F1
#
_entry.id   AF-A0A5B7UPW6-F1
#
_cell.length_a   1.000
_cell.length_b   1.000
_cell.length_c   1.000
_cell.angle_alpha   90.00
_cell.angle_beta   90.00
_cell.angle_gamma   90.00
#
_symmetry.space_group_name_H-M   'P 1'
#
loop_
_entity.id
_entity.type
_entity.pdbx_description
1 polymer ?
#
loop_
_entity_poly.entity_id
_entity_poly.type
_entity_poly.pdbx_seq_one_letter_code
_entity_poly.pdbx_strand_id
1 'polypeptide(L)'
;MTYQSPFDGPSPWGETDNAKPKEAGDAPASPTETSAQRPFEIGITLKAAAGFEAEWLTPRVYGWTAAEAARSVVELVKALAEYQVIQAVSAAATKMRETHAAGGAAPAAVTPKTFENGRVVAAPQAQSAPPGPPCKCGAPSAYTEWGQSRYNPGQPNRAYKCAKKVADYRDPAGCDFIQWVK
;
A
#
# COMPACT_ATOMS: atom_id res chain seq x y z
N MET A 1 6.25 41.10 -11.48
CA MET A 1 5.78 40.38 -10.28
C MET A 1 6.37 38.98 -10.35
N THR A 2 7.35 38.68 -9.50
CA THR A 2 7.98 37.36 -9.38
C THR A 2 6.97 36.41 -8.75
N TYR A 3 6.64 35.32 -9.45
CA TYR A 3 5.76 34.28 -8.92
C TYR A 3 6.56 33.47 -7.89
N GLN A 4 6.21 33.60 -6.62
CA GLN A 4 6.76 32.77 -5.56
C GLN A 4 6.16 31.37 -5.70
N SER A 5 6.99 30.35 -5.84
CA SER A 5 6.51 28.98 -5.97
C SER A 5 5.91 28.55 -4.63
N PRO A 6 4.70 27.96 -4.60
CA PRO A 6 4.10 27.45 -3.37
C PRO A 6 4.86 26.24 -2.79
N PHE A 7 5.95 25.82 -3.43
CA PHE A 7 6.85 24.76 -3.01
C PHE A 7 8.17 25.27 -2.41
N ASP A 8 8.37 26.60 -2.29
CA ASP A 8 9.57 27.21 -1.70
C ASP A 8 9.55 27.20 -0.15
N GLY A 9 8.65 26.45 0.47
CA GLY A 9 8.55 26.25 1.91
C GLY A 9 9.02 24.86 2.35
N PRO A 10 9.42 24.68 3.62
CA PRO A 10 9.80 23.38 4.15
C PRO A 10 8.66 22.37 3.96
N SER A 11 9.00 21.18 3.47
CA SER A 11 8.04 20.13 3.17
C SER A 11 7.20 19.79 4.42
N PRO A 12 5.86 19.73 4.30
CA PRO A 12 4.99 19.37 5.41
C PRO A 12 5.17 17.91 5.89
N TRP A 13 5.98 17.13 5.17
CA TRP A 13 6.29 15.73 5.49
C TRP A 13 7.55 15.56 6.36
N GLY A 14 8.15 16.66 6.86
CA GLY A 14 9.20 16.59 7.88
C GLY A 14 10.50 15.94 7.42
N GLU A 15 10.75 15.90 6.12
CA GLU A 15 12.07 15.57 5.60
C GLU A 15 13.02 16.71 5.94
N THR A 16 14.01 16.43 6.80
CA THR A 16 15.15 17.32 6.98
C THR A 16 15.87 17.42 5.65
N ASP A 17 16.14 18.65 5.18
CA ASP A 17 16.97 18.94 4.01
C ASP A 17 18.33 18.25 4.15
N ASN A 18 18.42 17.02 3.65
CA ASN A 18 19.67 16.30 3.60
C ASN A 18 20.56 17.03 2.61
N ALA A 19 21.68 17.52 3.13
CA ALA A 19 22.70 18.24 2.40
C ALA A 19 22.99 17.57 1.04
N LYS A 20 22.85 18.37 -0.01
CA LYS A 20 23.29 18.12 -1.38
C LYS A 20 24.66 17.39 -1.38
N PRO A 21 24.76 16.13 -1.83
CA PRO A 21 26.06 15.53 -2.09
C PRO A 21 26.75 16.29 -3.21
N LYS A 22 27.99 16.73 -2.97
CA LYS A 22 28.89 17.27 -4.00
C LYS A 22 29.13 16.22 -5.09
N GLU A 23 29.05 16.67 -6.34
CA GLU A 23 29.52 15.93 -7.51
C GLU A 23 31.00 15.54 -7.43
N ALA A 24 31.28 14.43 -8.13
CA ALA A 24 32.49 14.05 -8.85
C ALA A 24 33.37 12.97 -8.19
N GLY A 25 33.26 11.77 -8.78
CA GLY A 25 34.20 10.67 -8.70
C GLY A 25 33.84 9.66 -9.78
N ASP A 26 34.58 9.67 -10.88
CA ASP A 26 34.46 8.77 -12.05
C ASP A 26 34.17 7.31 -11.66
N ALA A 27 32.94 6.87 -11.94
CA ALA A 27 32.64 5.46 -12.13
C ALA A 27 32.62 5.18 -13.65
N PRO A 28 33.21 4.09 -14.14
CA PRO A 28 33.24 3.79 -15.57
C PRO A 28 31.81 3.76 -16.10
N ALA A 29 31.54 4.62 -17.09
CA ALA A 29 30.26 4.68 -17.78
C ALA A 29 29.91 3.26 -18.27
N SER A 30 28.91 2.66 -17.63
CA SER A 30 28.22 1.52 -18.24
C SER A 30 27.71 2.01 -19.59
N PRO A 31 27.94 1.27 -20.69
CA PRO A 31 27.48 1.70 -21.99
C PRO A 31 25.96 1.87 -21.90
N THR A 32 25.52 3.13 -21.93
CA THR A 32 24.11 3.44 -22.12
C THR A 32 23.86 3.11 -23.58
N GLU A 33 23.50 1.86 -23.86
CA GLU A 33 22.87 1.49 -25.10
C GLU A 33 21.63 2.37 -25.22
N THR A 34 21.77 3.45 -25.99
CA THR A 34 20.65 4.23 -26.46
C THR A 34 20.00 3.38 -27.55
N SER A 35 19.35 2.29 -27.14
CA SER A 35 18.41 1.59 -28.00
C SER A 35 17.35 2.64 -28.33
N ALA A 36 17.12 2.91 -29.61
CA ALA A 36 16.06 3.80 -30.04
C ALA A 36 14.76 3.33 -29.38
N GLN A 37 14.34 4.06 -28.33
CA GLN A 37 13.22 3.66 -27.49
C GLN A 37 11.99 3.69 -28.39
N ARG A 38 11.35 2.54 -28.62
CA ARG A 38 10.21 2.49 -29.55
C ARG A 38 9.14 3.47 -29.04
N PRO A 39 8.56 4.31 -29.91
CA PRO A 39 7.78 5.47 -29.49
C PRO A 39 6.45 5.13 -28.79
N PHE A 40 5.93 3.91 -28.97
CA PHE A 40 4.71 3.45 -28.31
C PHE A 40 5.03 2.42 -27.23
N GLU A 41 4.55 2.68 -26.01
CA GLU A 41 4.63 1.78 -24.88
C GLU A 41 3.22 1.46 -24.36
N ILE A 42 2.96 0.18 -24.08
CA ILE A 42 1.77 -0.25 -23.35
C ILE A 42 2.23 -1.01 -22.10
N GLY A 43 1.92 -0.44 -20.94
CA GLY A 43 2.01 -1.14 -19.67
C GLY A 43 0.68 -1.85 -19.38
N ILE A 44 0.75 -3.13 -19.03
CA ILE A 44 -0.42 -3.90 -18.56
C ILE A 44 -0.21 -4.30 -17.11
N THR A 45 -1.29 -4.33 -16.33
CA THR A 45 -1.26 -4.84 -14.95
C THR A 45 -2.28 -5.95 -14.82
N LEU A 46 -1.81 -7.16 -14.52
CA LEU A 46 -2.64 -8.31 -14.22
C LEU A 46 -2.66 -8.50 -12.71
N LYS A 47 -3.85 -8.44 -12.10
CA LYS A 47 -4.04 -8.61 -10.65
C LYS A 47 -4.80 -9.91 -10.39
N ALA A 48 -4.23 -10.81 -9.59
CA ALA A 48 -4.77 -12.17 -9.39
C ALA A 48 -6.11 -12.23 -8.62
N ALA A 49 -6.40 -11.24 -7.76
CA ALA A 49 -7.62 -11.17 -6.98
C ALA A 49 -7.97 -9.73 -6.56
N ALA A 50 -9.17 -9.50 -6.02
CA ALA A 50 -9.59 -8.17 -5.58
C ALA A 50 -8.84 -7.66 -4.33
N GLY A 51 -8.28 -8.56 -3.51
CA GLY A 51 -7.63 -8.25 -2.24
C GLY A 51 -6.35 -7.41 -2.35
N PHE A 52 -5.91 -6.85 -1.21
CA PHE A 52 -4.62 -6.15 -1.09
C PHE A 52 -3.43 -7.10 -1.19
N GLU A 53 -3.60 -8.34 -0.73
CA GLU A 53 -2.57 -9.40 -0.74
C GLU A 53 -2.38 -10.08 -2.10
N ALA A 54 -3.18 -9.69 -3.10
CA ALA A 54 -3.12 -10.29 -4.43
C ALA A 54 -1.81 -9.95 -5.12
N GLU A 55 -1.16 -10.92 -5.74
CA GLU A 55 0.03 -10.69 -6.57
C GLU A 55 -0.31 -9.99 -7.88
N TRP A 56 0.60 -9.11 -8.31
CA TRP A 56 0.45 -8.30 -9.52
C TRP A 56 1.59 -8.63 -10.50
N LEU A 57 1.28 -8.67 -11.78
CA LEU A 57 2.26 -8.77 -12.86
C LEU A 57 2.14 -7.54 -13.76
N THR A 58 3.23 -6.77 -13.90
CA THR A 58 3.23 -5.47 -14.60
C THR A 58 4.19 -5.41 -15.78
N PRO A 59 3.99 -6.22 -16.84
CA PRO A 59 4.89 -6.22 -17.97
C PRO A 59 4.61 -5.02 -18.90
N ARG A 60 5.61 -4.70 -19.71
CA ARG A 60 5.59 -3.59 -20.66
C ARG A 60 5.91 -4.11 -22.05
N VAL A 61 5.23 -3.55 -23.04
CA VAL A 61 5.41 -3.87 -24.46
C VAL A 61 5.68 -2.60 -25.23
N TYR A 62 6.62 -2.68 -26.16
CA TYR A 62 7.10 -1.56 -26.95
C TYR A 62 6.88 -1.81 -28.46
N GLY A 63 6.39 -0.82 -29.20
CA GLY A 63 6.11 -0.92 -30.64
C GLY A 63 6.50 0.34 -31.42
N TRP A 64 6.83 0.18 -32.71
CA TRP A 64 7.05 1.31 -33.62
C TRP A 64 5.74 2.01 -34.01
N THR A 65 4.63 1.27 -33.91
CA THR A 65 3.28 1.79 -34.07
C THR A 65 2.39 1.35 -32.92
N ALA A 66 1.32 2.09 -32.66
CA ALA A 66 0.32 1.70 -31.67
C ALA A 66 -0.31 0.32 -31.97
N ALA A 67 -0.54 0.00 -33.25
CA ALA A 67 -1.11 -1.28 -33.67
C ALA A 67 -0.16 -2.46 -33.42
N GLU A 68 1.15 -2.27 -33.65
CA GLU A 68 2.17 -3.27 -33.32
C GLU A 68 2.21 -3.52 -31.81
N ALA A 69 2.31 -2.45 -31.00
CA ALA A 69 2.34 -2.57 -29.54
C ALA A 69 1.12 -3.33 -29.01
N ALA A 70 -0.08 -3.04 -29.53
CA ALA A 70 -1.31 -3.72 -29.13
C ALA A 70 -1.32 -5.21 -29.50
N ARG A 71 -0.82 -5.59 -30.69
CA ARG A 71 -0.70 -7.01 -31.08
C ARG A 71 0.30 -7.74 -30.19
N SER A 72 1.45 -7.13 -29.94
CA SER A 72 2.47 -7.67 -29.04
C SER A 72 1.98 -7.84 -27.61
N VAL A 73 1.04 -7.00 -27.13
CA VAL A 73 0.38 -7.21 -25.83
C VAL A 73 -0.42 -8.52 -25.82
N VAL A 74 -1.21 -8.79 -26.88
CA VAL A 74 -2.00 -10.03 -26.96
C VAL A 74 -1.09 -11.26 -27.01
N GLU A 75 -0.02 -11.20 -27.81
CA GLU A 75 0.99 -12.26 -27.90
C GLU A 75 1.68 -12.48 -26.56
N LEU A 76 2.06 -11.40 -25.87
CA LEU A 76 2.65 -11.47 -24.54
C LEU A 76 1.71 -12.15 -23.54
N VAL A 77 0.44 -11.75 -23.48
CA VAL A 77 -0.52 -12.36 -22.54
C VAL A 77 -0.68 -13.86 -22.80
N LYS A 78 -0.73 -14.28 -24.08
CA LYS A 78 -0.76 -15.71 -24.45
C LYS A 78 0.53 -16.42 -24.03
N ALA A 79 1.68 -15.82 -24.29
CA ALA A 79 2.98 -16.38 -23.92
C ALA A 79 3.13 -16.52 -22.39
N LEU A 80 2.67 -15.53 -21.62
CA LEU A 80 2.68 -15.59 -20.15
C LEU A 80 1.88 -16.78 -19.61
N ALA A 81 0.77 -17.13 -20.27
CA ALA A 81 -0.01 -18.32 -19.94
C ALA A 81 0.67 -19.61 -20.43
N GLU A 82 1.15 -19.65 -21.67
CA GLU A 82 1.77 -20.81 -22.30
C GLU A 82 3.06 -21.25 -21.59
N TYR A 83 3.94 -20.29 -21.28
CA TYR A 83 5.21 -20.53 -20.58
C TYR A 83 5.06 -20.57 -19.05
N GLN A 84 3.82 -20.64 -18.56
CA GLN A 84 3.50 -20.76 -17.14
C GLN A 84 4.08 -19.66 -16.23
N VAL A 85 4.31 -18.47 -16.78
CA VAL A 85 4.88 -17.34 -16.02
C VAL A 85 3.94 -16.91 -14.92
N ILE A 86 2.62 -16.95 -15.18
CA ILE A 86 1.59 -16.62 -14.18
C ILE A 86 1.68 -17.57 -12.98
N GLN A 87 1.82 -18.87 -13.22
CA GLN A 87 1.94 -19.89 -12.19
C GLN A 87 3.23 -19.72 -11.40
N ALA A 88 4.35 -19.47 -12.09
CA ALA A 88 5.64 -19.23 -11.44
C ALA A 88 5.62 -18.01 -10.52
N VAL A 89 5.02 -16.91 -10.98
CA VAL A 89 4.89 -15.67 -10.18
C VAL A 89 3.96 -15.87 -8.99
N SER A 90 2.83 -16.56 -9.17
CA SER A 90 1.91 -16.87 -8.06
C SER A 90 2.55 -17.79 -7.01
N ALA A 91 3.32 -18.79 -7.43
CA ALA A 91 4.09 -19.65 -6.54
C ALA A 91 5.17 -18.86 -5.77
N ALA A 92 5.90 -17.97 -6.45
CA ALA A 92 6.90 -17.10 -5.82
C ALA A 92 6.25 -16.16 -4.79
N ALA A 93 5.13 -15.52 -5.14
CA ALA A 93 4.39 -14.65 -4.23
C ALA A 93 3.89 -15.42 -2.99
N THR A 94 3.39 -16.64 -3.19
CA THR A 94 2.97 -17.52 -2.08
C THR A 94 4.14 -17.87 -1.19
N LYS A 95 5.28 -18.28 -1.75
CA LYS A 95 6.49 -18.58 -0.98
C LYS A 95 7.00 -17.37 -0.20
N MET A 96 6.95 -16.17 -0.78
CA MET A 96 7.29 -14.93 -0.08
C MET A 96 6.35 -14.70 1.11
N ARG A 97 5.03 -14.82 0.90
CA ARG A 97 4.04 -14.70 1.98
C ARG A 97 4.29 -15.71 3.09
N GLU A 98 4.55 -16.96 2.76
CA GLU A 98 4.85 -18.02 3.74
C GLU A 98 6.14 -17.72 4.54
N THR A 99 7.18 -17.29 3.85
CA THR A 99 8.47 -16.93 4.47
C THR A 99 8.31 -15.77 5.47
N HIS A 100 7.43 -14.81 5.16
CA HIS A 100 7.17 -13.66 6.02
C HIS A 100 6.07 -13.92 7.07
N ALA A 101 5.16 -14.86 6.83
CA ALA A 101 4.14 -15.29 7.79
C ALA A 101 4.75 -16.05 8.98
N ALA A 102 5.89 -16.74 8.80
CA ALA A 102 6.61 -17.37 9.91
C ALA A 102 7.17 -16.37 10.96
N GLY A 103 7.20 -15.07 10.65
CA GLY A 103 7.59 -13.99 11.58
C GLY A 103 6.46 -13.06 12.01
N GLY A 104 5.24 -13.25 11.50
CA GLY A 104 4.13 -12.32 11.71
C GLY A 104 2.81 -13.05 11.87
N ALA A 105 2.10 -12.76 12.97
CA ALA A 105 0.75 -13.25 13.22
C ALA A 105 -0.13 -13.08 11.98
N ALA A 106 -0.88 -14.13 11.63
CA ALA A 106 -1.76 -14.17 10.47
C ALA A 106 -2.62 -12.89 10.37
N PRO A 107 -2.71 -12.24 9.20
CA PRO A 107 -3.56 -11.08 9.04
C PRO A 107 -5.01 -11.47 9.30
N ALA A 108 -5.67 -10.75 10.21
CA ALA A 108 -7.09 -10.90 10.45
C ALA A 108 -7.84 -10.72 9.13
N ALA A 109 -8.74 -11.65 8.81
CA ALA A 109 -9.56 -11.61 7.61
C ALA A 109 -10.32 -10.27 7.56
N VAL A 110 -9.89 -9.38 6.67
CA VAL A 110 -10.57 -8.10 6.44
C VAL A 110 -11.83 -8.40 5.67
N THR A 111 -12.97 -8.35 6.35
CA THR A 111 -14.29 -8.49 5.75
C THR A 111 -14.45 -7.49 4.61
N PRO A 112 -14.96 -7.89 3.43
CA PRO A 112 -15.15 -6.99 2.31
C PRO A 112 -16.02 -5.80 2.71
N LYS A 113 -15.55 -4.57 2.45
CA LYS A 113 -16.37 -3.36 2.63
C LYS A 113 -17.39 -3.29 1.49
N THR A 114 -18.66 -3.06 1.81
CA THR A 114 -19.74 -2.91 0.81
C THR A 114 -19.93 -1.44 0.46
N PHE A 115 -20.37 -1.15 -0.77
CA PHE A 115 -20.73 0.20 -1.20
C PHE A 115 -22.24 0.35 -1.13
N GLU A 116 -22.73 1.25 -0.28
CA GLU A 116 -24.15 1.56 -0.16
C GLU A 116 -24.33 3.09 -0.17
N ASN A 117 -25.28 3.59 -0.97
CA ASN A 117 -25.63 5.01 -1.05
C ASN A 117 -24.44 5.96 -1.31
N GLY A 118 -23.51 5.56 -2.19
CA GLY A 118 -22.35 6.37 -2.56
C GLY A 118 -21.26 6.46 -1.48
N ARG A 119 -21.31 5.62 -0.44
CA ARG A 119 -20.29 5.54 0.60
C ARG A 119 -19.87 4.09 0.85
N VAL A 120 -18.60 3.91 1.22
CA VAL A 120 -18.07 2.61 1.64
C VAL A 120 -18.53 2.37 3.08
N VAL A 121 -19.33 1.34 3.29
CA VAL A 121 -19.79 0.90 4.61
C VAL A 121 -18.99 -0.35 4.99
N ALA A 122 -18.28 -0.30 6.12
CA ALA A 122 -17.68 -1.50 6.69
C ALA A 122 -18.78 -2.33 7.34
N ALA A 123 -18.85 -3.64 7.04
CA ALA A 123 -19.77 -4.54 7.70
C ALA A 123 -19.61 -4.43 9.24
N PRO A 124 -20.70 -4.46 10.02
CA PRO A 124 -20.62 -4.36 11.47
C PRO A 124 -19.77 -5.51 12.01
N GLN A 125 -18.62 -5.14 12.57
CA GLN A 125 -17.67 -6.09 13.14
C GLN A 125 -18.30 -6.66 14.42
N ALA A 126 -18.95 -7.81 14.30
CA ALA A 126 -19.38 -8.58 15.45
C ALA A 126 -18.15 -9.23 16.09
N GLN A 127 -17.61 -8.60 17.13
CA GLN A 127 -17.02 -9.30 18.28
C GLN A 127 -16.82 -8.30 19.42
N SER A 128 -17.63 -8.52 20.45
CA SER A 128 -17.74 -7.79 21.70
C SER A 128 -16.43 -7.78 22.49
N ALA A 129 -15.65 -6.69 22.35
CA ALA A 129 -14.76 -6.24 23.39
C ALA A 129 -15.59 -5.62 24.54
N PRO A 130 -15.15 -5.74 25.82
CA PRO A 130 -15.83 -5.09 26.92
C PRO A 130 -15.97 -3.58 26.64
N PRO A 131 -17.10 -2.94 27.03
CA PRO A 131 -17.33 -1.54 26.75
C PRO A 131 -16.17 -0.72 27.32
N GLY A 132 -15.40 -0.12 26.41
CA GLY A 132 -14.29 0.73 26.79
C GLY A 132 -14.79 1.99 27.49
N PRO A 133 -13.92 2.67 28.26
CA PRO A 133 -14.29 3.91 28.94
C PRO A 133 -14.76 4.96 27.92
N PRO A 134 -15.70 5.85 28.30
CA PRO A 134 -16.18 6.89 27.40
C PRO A 134 -15.02 7.81 26.98
N CYS A 135 -14.99 8.21 25.70
CA CYS A 135 -14.04 9.22 25.24
C CYS A 135 -14.39 10.59 25.86
N LYS A 136 -13.43 11.53 25.85
CA LYS A 136 -13.67 12.94 26.22
C LYS A 136 -14.75 13.63 25.37
N CYS A 137 -15.03 13.08 24.18
CA CYS A 137 -16.07 13.51 23.26
C CYS A 137 -17.47 12.93 23.54
N GLY A 138 -17.65 12.15 24.61
CA GLY A 138 -18.92 11.50 24.96
C GLY A 138 -19.30 10.29 24.09
N ALA A 139 -18.60 10.03 23.00
CA ALA A 139 -18.71 8.82 22.20
C ALA A 139 -18.06 7.59 22.89
N PRO A 140 -18.48 6.36 22.55
CA PRO A 140 -17.80 5.17 23.04
C PRO A 140 -16.36 5.11 22.53
N SER A 141 -15.47 4.51 23.31
CA SER A 141 -14.15 4.12 22.80
C SER A 141 -14.24 2.77 22.10
N ALA A 142 -13.41 2.60 21.07
CA ALA A 142 -13.23 1.36 20.34
C ALA A 142 -11.89 0.73 20.75
N TYR A 143 -11.92 -0.57 21.01
CA TYR A 143 -10.71 -1.35 21.22
C TYR A 143 -9.94 -1.49 19.90
N THR A 144 -8.63 -1.26 19.93
CA THR A 144 -7.76 -1.33 18.76
C THR A 144 -6.47 -2.10 19.08
N GLU A 145 -6.07 -2.97 18.16
CA GLU A 145 -4.79 -3.67 18.18
C GLU A 145 -3.98 -3.31 16.93
N TRP A 146 -2.69 -3.00 17.06
CA TRP A 146 -1.84 -2.70 15.90
C TRP A 146 -0.36 -2.97 16.13
N GLY A 147 0.34 -3.36 15.07
CA GLY A 147 1.79 -3.57 15.08
C GLY A 147 2.28 -4.50 16.20
N GLN A 148 3.57 -4.42 16.50
CA GLN A 148 4.13 -5.03 17.71
C GLN A 148 4.59 -3.94 18.69
N SER A 149 4.45 -4.22 19.98
CA SER A 149 4.96 -3.33 21.01
C SER A 149 6.48 -3.30 20.94
N ARG A 150 7.05 -2.09 20.80
CA ARG A 150 8.51 -1.87 20.88
C ARG A 150 9.09 -2.33 22.22
N TYR A 151 8.27 -2.31 23.27
CA TYR A 151 8.67 -2.66 24.64
C TYR A 151 8.42 -4.13 24.97
N ASN A 152 7.54 -4.82 24.23
CA ASN A 152 7.26 -6.25 24.42
C ASN A 152 7.13 -6.94 23.06
N PRO A 153 8.26 -7.32 22.43
CA PRO A 153 8.28 -8.00 21.14
C PRO A 153 7.50 -9.31 21.24
N GLY A 154 6.40 -9.43 20.48
CA GLY A 154 5.47 -10.57 20.55
C GLY A 154 4.09 -10.25 21.10
N GLN A 155 3.87 -9.07 21.69
CA GLN A 155 2.54 -8.57 22.03
C GLN A 155 2.14 -7.42 21.11
N PRO A 156 0.92 -7.41 20.55
CA PRO A 156 0.45 -6.27 19.77
C PRO A 156 0.25 -5.05 20.67
N ASN A 157 0.33 -3.85 20.10
CA ASN A 157 -0.09 -2.64 20.82
C ASN A 157 -1.60 -2.68 21.01
N ARG A 158 -2.09 -2.58 22.24
CA ARG A 158 -3.52 -2.65 22.57
C ARG A 158 -3.95 -1.36 23.24
N ALA A 159 -4.98 -0.70 22.72
CA ALA A 159 -5.53 0.51 23.34
C ALA A 159 -7.01 0.72 22.99
N TYR A 160 -7.74 1.36 23.90
CA TYR A 160 -9.02 1.98 23.61
C TYR A 160 -8.79 3.37 22.99
N LYS A 161 -9.35 3.62 21.81
CA LYS A 161 -9.29 4.90 21.11
C LYS A 161 -10.68 5.45 20.86
N CYS A 162 -10.82 6.75 20.58
CA CYS A 162 -12.12 7.30 20.19
C CYS A 162 -12.67 6.59 18.93
N ALA A 163 -13.88 6.00 19.01
CA ALA A 163 -14.46 5.24 17.91
C ALA A 163 -14.60 6.06 16.60
N LYS A 164 -14.91 7.35 16.71
CA LYS A 164 -14.98 8.26 15.56
C LYS A 164 -13.63 8.41 14.86
N LYS A 165 -12.56 8.63 15.63
CA LYS A 165 -11.18 8.74 15.08
C LYS A 165 -10.64 7.42 14.54
N VAL A 166 -11.13 6.28 15.04
CA VAL A 166 -10.80 4.95 14.49
C VAL A 166 -11.48 4.73 13.15
N ALA A 167 -12.75 5.15 13.01
CA ALA A 167 -13.49 5.06 11.75
C ALA A 167 -12.98 6.07 10.70
N ASP A 168 -12.72 7.31 11.12
CA ASP A 168 -12.15 8.37 10.32
C ASP A 168 -11.25 9.26 11.19
N TYR A 169 -9.93 9.14 11.00
CA TYR A 169 -8.94 9.92 11.75
C TYR A 169 -9.10 11.44 11.57
N ARG A 170 -9.75 11.89 10.49
CA ARG A 170 -10.00 13.31 10.22
C ARG A 170 -11.34 13.81 10.76
N ASP A 171 -12.15 12.96 11.39
CA ASP A 171 -13.45 13.37 11.94
C ASP A 171 -13.26 14.49 12.98
N PRO A 172 -13.80 15.71 12.75
CA PRO A 172 -13.67 16.83 13.67
C PRO A 172 -14.48 16.64 14.96
N ALA A 173 -15.47 15.74 14.96
CA ALA A 173 -16.28 15.40 16.12
C ALA A 173 -15.66 14.28 16.98
N GLY A 174 -14.53 13.70 16.54
CA GLY A 174 -13.73 12.77 17.32
C GLY A 174 -12.66 13.48 18.16
N CYS A 175 -12.28 12.90 19.30
CA CYS A 175 -11.18 13.42 20.12
C CYS A 175 -9.98 12.45 20.12
N ASP A 176 -8.78 12.95 20.42
CA ASP A 176 -7.54 12.17 20.49
C ASP A 176 -7.43 11.32 21.78
N PHE A 177 -8.55 10.73 22.20
CA PHE A 177 -8.59 9.82 23.33
C PHE A 177 -7.83 8.54 23.00
N ILE A 178 -6.89 8.18 23.87
CA ILE A 178 -6.20 6.90 23.87
C ILE A 178 -6.00 6.43 25.30
N GLN A 179 -6.35 5.17 25.57
CA GLN A 179 -6.04 4.49 26.81
C GLN A 179 -5.41 3.14 26.51
N TRP A 180 -4.14 3.02 26.85
CA TRP A 180 -3.38 1.79 26.68
C TRP A 180 -3.92 0.68 27.58
N VAL A 181 -4.03 -0.51 27.01
CA VAL A 181 -4.33 -1.74 27.75
C VAL A 181 -2.99 -2.36 28.13
N LYS A 182 -2.79 -2.57 29.44
CA LYS A 182 -1.58 -3.17 30.00
C LYS A 182 -1.60 -4.68 29.83
#